data_AF-A0A7Y3JIF8-F1
#
_entry.id   AF-A0A7Y3JIF8-F1
#
_cell.length_a   1.000
_cell.length_b   1.000
_cell.length_c   1.000
_cell.angle_alpha   90.00
_cell.angle_beta   90.00
_cell.angle_gamma   90.00
#
_symmetry.space_group_name_H-M   'P 1'
#
loop_
_entity.id
_entity.type
_entity.pdbx_description
1 polymer ?
#
loop_
_entity_poly.entity_id
_entity_poly.type
_entity_poly.pdbx_seq_one_letter_code
_entity_poly.pdbx_strand_id
1 'polypeptide(L)'
;MKKKLTGIIFFLFVLSSSAVFGNPQTAVWQRIYQNSVNDEMRYAVLLNIQELHDAGFTDLLTQALSSLLMRGIESGSLKDVDMKVKLATLLVRQLGQLNATTAADEVFQVYENVKEHPFLKAEAAMALGEMHATDDVPYLVRSLNDLNLAPDPRNAEAQEILAFGLVQSLALMHDPRGFEPVFYASIGWYGPERKVKQTAKKLLRTMVPDPTDNLIKIIQSQT
;
A
#
# COMPACT_ATOMS: atom_id res chain seq x y z
N MET A 1 16.37 -77.06 -15.33
CA MET A 1 14.95 -76.66 -15.48
C MET A 1 14.67 -75.49 -14.55
N LYS A 2 14.23 -74.35 -15.12
CA LYS A 2 13.47 -73.21 -14.56
C LYS A 2 13.41 -73.10 -13.01
N LYS A 3 13.78 -71.97 -12.39
CA LYS A 3 12.95 -70.76 -12.33
C LYS A 3 13.75 -69.52 -11.92
N LYS A 4 13.31 -68.40 -12.48
CA LYS A 4 13.74 -67.02 -12.27
C LYS A 4 13.48 -66.57 -10.83
N LEU A 5 14.38 -65.76 -10.26
CA LEU A 5 14.05 -64.86 -9.15
C LEU A 5 14.52 -63.45 -9.52
N THR A 6 13.64 -62.71 -10.17
CA THR A 6 13.71 -61.26 -10.35
C THR A 6 13.41 -60.60 -9.01
N GLY A 7 14.43 -60.06 -8.35
CA GLY A 7 14.27 -59.15 -7.21
C GLY A 7 14.14 -57.72 -7.72
N ILE A 8 12.94 -57.17 -7.62
CA ILE A 8 12.61 -55.78 -7.96
C ILE A 8 13.20 -54.87 -6.87
N ILE A 9 14.09 -53.95 -7.25
CA ILE A 9 14.54 -52.85 -6.40
C ILE A 9 13.40 -51.83 -6.35
N PHE A 10 12.76 -51.71 -5.19
CA PHE A 10 11.75 -50.68 -4.93
C PHE A 10 12.50 -49.39 -4.56
N PHE A 11 12.76 -48.54 -5.55
CA PHE A 11 13.19 -47.16 -5.31
C PHE A 11 11.98 -46.39 -4.75
N LEU A 12 11.90 -46.29 -3.43
CA LEU A 12 10.95 -45.41 -2.76
C LEU A 12 11.45 -43.97 -2.97
N PHE A 13 11.01 -43.36 -4.07
CA PHE A 13 11.05 -41.92 -4.23
C PHE A 13 10.07 -41.34 -3.20
N VAL A 14 10.60 -40.99 -2.02
CA VAL A 14 9.90 -40.06 -1.13
C VAL A 14 9.94 -38.72 -1.84
N LEU A 15 8.88 -38.45 -2.62
CA LEU A 15 8.48 -37.09 -2.94
C LEU A 15 8.22 -36.41 -1.60
N SER A 16 9.22 -35.69 -1.12
CA SER A 16 9.06 -34.70 -0.06
C SER A 16 8.12 -33.64 -0.59
N SER A 17 6.81 -33.89 -0.50
CA SER A 17 5.82 -32.82 -0.53
C SER A 17 6.12 -31.96 0.68
N SER A 18 6.78 -30.83 0.46
CA SER A 18 6.81 -29.72 1.41
C SER A 18 5.38 -29.23 1.60
N ALA A 19 4.63 -29.94 2.44
CA ALA A 19 3.42 -29.41 3.03
C ALA A 19 3.89 -28.21 3.86
N VAL A 20 3.63 -27.01 3.34
CA VAL A 20 3.76 -25.75 4.06
C VAL A 20 2.75 -25.83 5.20
N PHE A 21 3.16 -26.39 6.34
CA PHE A 21 2.36 -26.34 7.56
C PHE A 21 2.35 -24.89 8.01
N GLY A 22 1.24 -24.18 7.74
CA GLY A 22 1.03 -22.82 8.19
C GLY A 22 1.20 -22.71 9.70
N ASN A 23 1.80 -21.61 10.15
CA ASN A 23 1.99 -21.31 11.56
C ASN A 23 0.65 -21.46 12.31
N PRO A 24 0.54 -22.31 13.35
CA PRO A 24 -0.71 -22.54 14.08
C PRO A 24 -1.36 -21.25 14.60
N GLN A 25 -0.55 -20.24 14.94
CA GLN A 25 -1.02 -18.94 15.38
C GLN A 25 -1.76 -18.18 14.26
N THR A 26 -1.24 -18.22 13.03
CA THR A 26 -1.88 -17.63 11.85
C THR A 26 -3.25 -18.26 11.58
N ALA A 27 -3.35 -19.59 11.67
CA ALA A 27 -4.60 -20.32 11.46
C ALA A 27 -5.68 -19.97 12.50
N VAL A 28 -5.29 -19.75 13.76
CA VAL A 28 -6.22 -19.34 14.83
C VAL A 28 -6.78 -17.96 14.54
N TRP A 29 -5.92 -16.96 14.27
CA TRP A 29 -6.37 -15.60 14.02
C TRP A 29 -7.19 -15.47 12.73
N GLN A 30 -6.83 -16.21 11.69
CA GLN A 30 -7.61 -16.30 10.46
C GLN A 30 -9.03 -16.82 10.73
N ARG A 31 -9.17 -17.86 11.55
CA ARG A 31 -10.49 -18.39 11.93
C ARG A 31 -11.29 -17.38 12.75
N ILE A 32 -10.66 -16.67 13.70
CA ILE A 32 -11.35 -15.64 14.50
C ILE A 32 -11.82 -14.50 13.60
N TYR A 33 -11.00 -14.07 12.64
CA TYR A 33 -11.37 -13.05 11.66
C TYR A 33 -12.57 -13.52 10.81
N GLN A 34 -12.51 -14.73 10.26
CA GLN A 34 -13.58 -15.29 9.41
C GLN A 34 -14.91 -15.42 10.15
N ASN A 35 -14.87 -15.72 11.45
CA ASN A 35 -16.07 -15.84 12.29
C ASN A 35 -16.57 -14.50 12.85
N SER A 36 -15.88 -13.39 12.57
CA SER A 36 -16.29 -12.06 13.05
C SER A 36 -17.55 -11.60 12.30
N VAL A 37 -18.59 -11.27 13.07
CA VAL A 37 -19.92 -10.97 12.53
C VAL A 37 -20.09 -9.51 12.06
N ASN A 38 -19.24 -8.60 12.54
CA ASN A 38 -19.30 -7.18 12.19
C ASN A 38 -17.89 -6.56 12.05
N ASP A 39 -17.83 -5.32 11.57
CA ASP A 39 -16.56 -4.65 11.28
C ASP A 39 -15.82 -4.21 12.55
N GLU A 40 -16.52 -3.97 13.66
CA GLU A 40 -15.91 -3.69 14.97
C GLU A 40 -15.07 -4.89 15.45
N MET A 41 -15.61 -6.11 15.33
CA MET A 41 -14.89 -7.34 15.65
C MET A 41 -13.72 -7.59 14.69
N ARG A 42 -13.93 -7.41 13.39
CA ARG A 42 -12.85 -7.54 12.39
C ARG A 42 -11.71 -6.58 12.69
N TYR A 43 -12.02 -5.33 13.03
CA TYR A 43 -11.03 -4.33 13.41
C TYR A 43 -10.23 -4.75 14.65
N ALA A 44 -10.90 -5.21 15.71
CA ALA A 44 -10.23 -5.71 16.92
C ALA A 44 -9.30 -6.90 16.63
N VAL A 45 -9.72 -7.83 15.76
CA VAL A 45 -8.88 -8.97 15.34
C VAL A 45 -7.67 -8.50 14.56
N LEU A 46 -7.84 -7.56 13.62
CA LEU A 46 -6.72 -7.03 12.83
C LEU A 46 -5.70 -6.26 13.67
N LEU A 47 -6.11 -5.61 14.76
CA LEU A 47 -5.17 -4.99 15.69
C LEU A 47 -4.25 -6.04 16.33
N ASN A 48 -4.80 -7.19 16.75
CA ASN A 48 -4.00 -8.29 17.29
C ASN A 48 -3.09 -8.91 16.22
N ILE A 49 -3.57 -9.04 14.98
CA ILE A 49 -2.75 -9.53 13.86
C ILE A 49 -1.58 -8.57 13.59
N GLN A 50 -1.80 -7.26 13.65
CA GLN A 50 -0.75 -6.25 13.43
C GLN A 50 0.44 -6.45 14.37
N GLU A 51 0.17 -6.73 15.65
CA GLU A 51 1.21 -6.89 16.68
C GLU A 51 2.15 -8.08 16.40
N LEU A 52 1.72 -9.02 15.56
CA LEU A 52 2.51 -10.21 15.23
C LEU A 52 3.55 -9.94 14.14
N HIS A 53 3.36 -8.89 13.31
CA HIS A 53 4.24 -8.55 12.19
C HIS A 53 4.59 -9.75 11.27
N ASP A 54 3.66 -10.68 11.10
CA ASP A 54 3.87 -11.95 10.39
C ASP A 54 3.35 -11.85 8.93
N ALA A 55 4.25 -12.05 7.97
CA ALA A 55 3.92 -12.06 6.54
C ALA A 55 2.94 -13.18 6.14
N GLY A 56 2.75 -14.20 6.98
CA GLY A 56 1.74 -15.24 6.79
C GLY A 56 0.30 -14.73 6.76
N PHE A 57 0.05 -13.47 7.14
CA PHE A 57 -1.28 -12.86 7.07
C PHE A 57 -1.58 -12.12 5.77
N THR A 58 -0.61 -11.98 4.85
CA THR A 58 -0.81 -11.23 3.59
C THR A 58 -2.06 -11.65 2.83
N ASP A 59 -2.30 -12.95 2.65
CA ASP A 59 -3.48 -13.46 1.94
C ASP A 59 -4.79 -13.09 2.66
N LEU A 60 -4.81 -13.18 4.00
CA LEU A 60 -5.97 -12.82 4.80
C LEU A 60 -6.26 -11.31 4.69
N LEU A 61 -5.23 -10.47 4.81
CA LEU A 61 -5.35 -9.01 4.74
C LEU A 61 -5.80 -8.57 3.34
N THR A 62 -5.29 -9.20 2.29
CA THR A 62 -5.69 -8.93 0.90
C THR A 62 -7.16 -9.29 0.67
N GLN A 63 -7.58 -10.48 1.09
CA GLN A 63 -8.99 -10.91 0.99
C GLN A 63 -9.93 -10.03 1.83
N ALA A 64 -9.48 -9.60 3.01
CA ALA A 64 -10.22 -8.67 3.87
C ALA A 64 -10.42 -7.32 3.19
N LEU A 65 -9.38 -6.77 2.55
CA LEU A 65 -9.46 -5.50 1.83
C LEU A 65 -10.35 -5.62 0.59
N SER A 66 -10.19 -6.68 -0.20
CA SER A 66 -11.05 -6.97 -1.35
C SER A 66 -12.53 -7.08 -0.96
N SER A 67 -12.84 -7.80 0.13
CA SER A 67 -14.20 -7.88 0.67
C SER A 67 -14.73 -6.54 1.13
N LEU A 68 -13.89 -5.69 1.73
CA LEU A 68 -14.28 -4.36 2.16
C LEU A 68 -14.55 -3.43 0.97
N LEU A 69 -13.74 -3.49 -0.09
CA LEU A 69 -13.94 -2.76 -1.35
C LEU A 69 -15.27 -3.13 -1.99
N MET A 70 -15.61 -4.42 -2.08
CA MET A 70 -16.89 -4.88 -2.61
C MET A 70 -18.11 -4.35 -1.85
N ARG A 71 -17.96 -4.08 -0.55
CA ARG A 71 -19.03 -3.52 0.30
C ARG A 71 -19.11 -1.98 0.26
N GLY A 72 -18.20 -1.32 -0.46
CA GLY A 72 -18.06 0.14 -0.53
C GLY A 72 -17.57 0.75 0.80
N ILE A 73 -16.35 1.27 0.84
CA ILE A 73 -15.75 1.89 2.04
C ILE A 73 -16.57 3.11 2.49
N GLU A 74 -16.93 3.98 1.55
CA GLU A 74 -17.68 5.23 1.79
C GLU A 74 -19.20 5.04 1.63
N SER A 75 -19.70 3.81 1.77
CA SER A 75 -21.12 3.48 1.60
C SER A 75 -21.77 3.00 2.90
N GLY A 76 -22.96 3.51 3.22
CA GLY A 76 -23.75 3.11 4.39
C GLY A 76 -24.11 4.29 5.28
N SER A 77 -24.42 4.02 6.55
CA SER A 77 -24.60 5.07 7.55
C SER A 77 -23.25 5.71 7.93
N LEU A 78 -23.28 6.90 8.54
CA LEU A 78 -22.06 7.58 9.01
C LEU A 78 -21.23 6.70 9.96
N LYS A 79 -21.89 5.94 10.84
CA LYS A 79 -21.20 5.01 11.75
C LYS A 79 -20.55 3.86 10.98
N ASP A 80 -21.23 3.33 9.97
CA ASP A 80 -20.70 2.24 9.15
C ASP A 80 -19.48 2.70 8.36
N VAL A 81 -19.55 3.89 7.74
CA VAL A 81 -18.45 4.49 6.99
C VAL A 81 -17.24 4.73 7.90
N ASP A 82 -17.43 5.33 9.08
CA ASP A 82 -16.33 5.54 10.04
C ASP A 82 -15.61 4.23 10.40
N MET A 83 -16.37 3.15 10.66
CA MET A 83 -15.79 1.85 10.98
C MET A 83 -15.07 1.22 9.77
N LYS A 84 -15.67 1.29 8.58
CA LYS A 84 -15.06 0.79 7.34
C LYS A 84 -13.77 1.53 6.99
N VAL A 85 -13.72 2.85 7.19
CA VAL A 85 -12.52 3.67 6.95
C VAL A 85 -11.41 3.29 7.93
N LYS A 86 -11.73 3.08 9.21
CA LYS A 86 -10.76 2.57 10.20
C LYS A 86 -10.21 1.20 9.80
N LEU A 87 -11.10 0.30 9.36
CA LEU A 87 -10.71 -1.02 8.90
C LEU A 87 -9.82 -0.96 7.65
N ALA A 88 -10.20 -0.16 6.65
CA ALA A 88 -9.43 0.04 5.42
C ALA A 88 -8.04 0.62 5.73
N THR A 89 -7.97 1.64 6.59
CA THR A 89 -6.71 2.28 6.98
C THR A 89 -5.75 1.27 7.61
N LEU A 90 -6.29 0.43 8.50
CA LEU A 90 -5.51 -0.61 9.18
C LEU A 90 -5.01 -1.67 8.19
N LEU A 91 -5.87 -2.15 7.29
CA LEU A 91 -5.52 -3.14 6.27
C LEU A 91 -4.45 -2.62 5.31
N VAL A 92 -4.67 -1.44 4.74
CA VAL A 92 -3.75 -0.79 3.79
C VAL A 92 -2.37 -0.59 4.42
N ARG A 93 -2.32 -0.06 5.66
CA ARG A 93 -1.06 0.13 6.39
C ARG A 93 -0.33 -1.19 6.60
N GLN A 94 -1.02 -2.23 7.06
CA GLN A 94 -0.39 -3.52 7.31
C GLN A 94 0.14 -4.15 6.02
N LEU A 95 -0.62 -4.09 4.93
CA LEU A 95 -0.19 -4.60 3.64
C LEU A 95 1.06 -3.86 3.12
N GLY A 96 1.12 -2.53 3.27
CA GLY A 96 2.30 -1.73 2.93
C GLY A 96 3.52 -2.13 3.77
N GLN A 97 3.37 -2.20 5.10
CA GLN A 97 4.44 -2.58 6.04
C GLN A 97 4.99 -3.98 5.79
N LEU A 98 4.14 -4.90 5.33
CA LEU A 98 4.52 -6.26 4.95
C LEU A 98 5.12 -6.36 3.54
N ASN A 99 5.19 -5.25 2.79
CA ASN A 99 5.58 -5.21 1.38
C ASN A 99 4.77 -6.23 0.54
N ALA A 100 3.46 -6.26 0.77
CA ALA A 100 2.53 -7.19 0.13
C ALA A 100 2.24 -6.79 -1.33
N THR A 101 3.22 -6.97 -2.21
CA THR A 101 3.15 -6.60 -3.64
C THR A 101 1.93 -7.21 -4.38
N THR A 102 1.48 -8.39 -3.98
CA THR A 102 0.30 -9.05 -4.57
C THR A 102 -1.02 -8.35 -4.25
N ALA A 103 -1.04 -7.43 -3.28
CA ALA A 103 -2.20 -6.64 -2.87
C ALA A 103 -2.19 -5.21 -3.45
N ALA A 104 -1.23 -4.90 -4.33
CA ALA A 104 -1.07 -3.55 -4.89
C ALA A 104 -2.34 -3.08 -5.61
N ASP A 105 -3.01 -3.97 -6.37
CA ASP A 105 -4.25 -3.66 -7.08
C ASP A 105 -5.39 -3.27 -6.11
N GLU A 106 -5.56 -3.99 -5.01
CA GLU A 106 -6.56 -3.65 -3.99
C GLU A 106 -6.23 -2.32 -3.29
N VAL A 107 -4.96 -2.08 -2.96
CA VAL A 107 -4.54 -0.80 -2.35
C VAL A 107 -4.71 0.36 -3.33
N PHE A 108 -4.42 0.17 -4.61
CA PHE A 108 -4.65 1.16 -5.65
C PHE A 108 -6.14 1.47 -5.80
N GLN A 109 -7.01 0.47 -5.75
CA GLN A 109 -8.46 0.70 -5.74
C GLN A 109 -8.92 1.52 -4.54
N VAL A 110 -8.32 1.37 -3.35
CA VAL A 110 -8.59 2.26 -2.21
C VAL A 110 -8.18 3.69 -2.55
N TYR A 111 -6.96 3.87 -3.06
CA TYR A 111 -6.43 5.18 -3.44
C TYR A 111 -7.32 5.89 -4.48
N GLU A 112 -7.75 5.16 -5.51
CA GLU A 112 -8.57 5.69 -6.59
C GLU A 112 -9.97 6.07 -6.12
N ASN A 113 -10.63 5.17 -5.37
CA ASN A 113 -12.06 5.27 -5.09
C ASN A 113 -12.40 6.12 -3.87
N VAL A 114 -11.53 6.21 -2.86
CA VAL A 114 -11.75 7.05 -1.67
C VAL A 114 -11.69 8.54 -2.03
N LYS A 115 -12.71 9.31 -1.66
CA LYS A 115 -12.83 10.74 -1.97
C LYS A 115 -12.84 11.63 -0.72
N GLU A 116 -13.58 11.23 0.30
CA GLU A 116 -13.87 12.08 1.47
C GLU A 116 -12.92 11.83 2.65
N HIS A 117 -11.99 10.88 2.50
CA HIS A 117 -11.05 10.48 3.56
C HIS A 117 -9.58 10.63 3.13
N PRO A 118 -9.02 11.86 3.20
CA PRO A 118 -7.67 12.14 2.72
C PRO A 118 -6.59 11.36 3.46
N PHE A 119 -6.77 11.05 4.74
CA PHE A 119 -5.84 10.21 5.51
C PHE A 119 -5.74 8.79 4.96
N LEU A 120 -6.88 8.14 4.70
CA LEU A 120 -6.90 6.80 4.10
C LEU A 120 -6.28 6.81 2.71
N LYS A 121 -6.57 7.85 1.91
CA LYS A 121 -5.99 7.99 0.57
C LYS A 121 -4.47 8.21 0.61
N ALA A 122 -3.98 9.01 1.56
CA ALA A 122 -2.55 9.21 1.77
C ALA A 122 -1.85 7.93 2.24
N GLU A 123 -2.48 7.17 3.15
CA GLU A 123 -1.99 5.87 3.61
C GLU A 123 -1.92 4.86 2.46
N ALA A 124 -2.93 4.83 1.59
CA ALA A 124 -2.92 3.99 0.38
C ALA A 124 -1.78 4.36 -0.56
N ALA A 125 -1.57 5.66 -0.81
CA ALA A 125 -0.41 6.09 -1.60
C ALA A 125 0.92 5.65 -0.96
N MET A 126 1.08 5.82 0.36
CA MET A 126 2.28 5.37 1.07
C MET A 126 2.50 3.86 0.96
N ALA A 127 1.46 3.05 1.19
CA ALA A 127 1.53 1.61 1.09
C ALA A 127 1.93 1.15 -0.32
N LEU A 128 1.41 1.77 -1.38
CA LEU A 128 1.87 1.51 -2.76
C LEU A 128 3.37 1.80 -2.93
N GLY A 129 3.88 2.83 -2.27
CA GLY A 129 5.31 3.17 -2.26
C GLY A 129 6.15 2.11 -1.55
N GLU A 130 5.69 1.64 -0.39
CA GLU A 130 6.32 0.54 0.36
C GLU A 130 6.31 -0.77 -0.43
N MET A 131 5.27 -1.00 -1.24
CA MET A 131 5.14 -2.13 -2.16
C MET A 131 5.96 -1.99 -3.45
N HIS A 132 6.58 -0.83 -3.69
CA HIS A 132 7.21 -0.51 -4.98
C HIS A 132 6.29 -0.77 -6.18
N ALA A 133 5.01 -0.38 -6.08
CA ALA A 133 4.01 -0.56 -7.15
C ALA A 133 4.26 0.41 -8.32
N THR A 134 5.29 0.12 -9.14
CA THR A 134 5.78 1.04 -10.18
C THR A 134 4.81 1.29 -11.34
N ASP A 135 3.83 0.39 -11.51
CA ASP A 135 2.76 0.54 -12.52
C ASP A 135 1.82 1.70 -12.18
N ASP A 136 1.68 2.05 -10.90
CA ASP A 136 0.80 3.13 -10.42
C ASP A 136 1.47 4.51 -10.43
N VAL A 137 2.79 4.58 -10.63
CA VAL A 137 3.57 5.83 -10.65
C VAL A 137 2.94 6.92 -11.52
N PRO A 138 2.48 6.65 -12.76
CA PRO A 138 1.85 7.69 -13.58
C PRO A 138 0.62 8.35 -12.94
N TYR A 139 -0.16 7.60 -12.17
CA TYR A 139 -1.35 8.09 -11.47
C TYR A 139 -0.98 8.94 -10.25
N LEU A 140 0.01 8.48 -9.48
CA LEU A 140 0.51 9.21 -8.30
C LEU A 140 1.21 10.52 -8.73
N VAL A 141 1.99 10.49 -9.81
CA VAL A 141 2.62 11.66 -10.43
C VAL A 141 1.58 12.68 -10.86
N ARG A 142 0.53 12.25 -11.57
CA ARG A 142 -0.56 13.13 -12.02
C ARG A 142 -1.23 13.79 -10.82
N SER A 143 -1.55 13.02 -9.80
CA SER A 143 -2.24 13.53 -8.61
C SER A 143 -1.39 14.55 -7.86
N LEU A 144 -0.08 14.31 -7.68
CA LEU A 144 0.79 15.30 -7.03
C LEU A 144 0.98 16.56 -7.90
N ASN A 145 1.04 16.43 -9.22
CA ASN A 145 1.04 17.58 -10.13
C ASN A 145 -0.23 18.41 -10.00
N ASP A 146 -1.41 17.78 -9.97
CA ASP A 146 -2.68 18.48 -9.82
C ASP A 146 -2.72 19.26 -8.50
N LEU A 147 -2.24 18.67 -7.40
CA LEU A 147 -2.12 19.34 -6.10
C LEU A 147 -1.13 20.51 -6.13
N ASN A 148 -0.02 20.39 -6.86
CA ASN A 148 0.98 21.45 -6.98
C ASN A 148 0.48 22.63 -7.82
N LEU A 149 -0.22 22.36 -8.94
CA LEU A 149 -0.59 23.35 -9.95
C LEU A 149 -1.93 24.02 -9.69
N ALA A 150 -2.88 23.30 -9.09
CA ALA A 150 -4.25 23.77 -8.88
C ALA A 150 -4.72 23.51 -7.43
N PRO A 151 -4.10 24.16 -6.42
CA PRO A 151 -4.58 24.07 -5.05
C PRO A 151 -6.03 24.54 -4.92
N ASP A 152 -6.80 23.84 -4.08
CA ASP A 152 -8.11 24.33 -3.62
C ASP A 152 -7.94 24.86 -2.20
N PRO A 153 -7.94 26.19 -1.99
CA PRO A 153 -7.77 26.77 -0.67
C PRO A 153 -8.83 26.32 0.35
N ARG A 154 -10.01 25.91 -0.12
CA ARG A 154 -11.10 25.41 0.75
C ARG A 154 -10.85 24.01 1.26
N ASN A 155 -9.94 23.26 0.61
CA ASN A 155 -9.58 21.90 0.98
C ASN A 155 -8.07 21.74 1.22
N ALA A 156 -7.40 22.84 1.59
CA ALA A 156 -5.95 22.90 1.74
C ALA A 156 -5.42 21.80 2.66
N GLU A 157 -6.02 21.60 3.84
CA GLU A 157 -5.56 20.58 4.79
C GLU A 157 -5.59 19.17 4.21
N ALA A 158 -6.69 18.78 3.56
CA ALA A 158 -6.80 17.46 2.93
C ALA A 158 -5.80 17.29 1.79
N GLN A 159 -5.58 18.34 1.00
CA GLN A 159 -4.58 18.36 -0.06
C GLN A 159 -3.16 18.21 0.49
N GLU A 160 -2.84 18.85 1.63
CA GLU A 160 -1.52 18.68 2.28
C GLU A 160 -1.33 17.25 2.81
N ILE A 161 -2.36 16.64 3.40
CA ILE A 161 -2.33 15.25 3.87
C ILE A 161 -2.02 14.31 2.70
N LEU A 162 -2.75 14.46 1.59
CA LEU A 162 -2.54 13.64 0.40
C LEU A 162 -1.16 13.88 -0.23
N ALA A 163 -0.74 15.14 -0.36
CA ALA A 163 0.57 15.48 -0.90
C ALA A 163 1.71 14.89 -0.06
N PHE A 164 1.58 14.86 1.27
CA PHE A 164 2.56 14.23 2.14
C PHE A 164 2.71 12.73 1.84
N GLY A 165 1.60 12.01 1.69
CA GLY A 165 1.60 10.59 1.31
C GLY A 165 2.23 10.35 -0.07
N LEU A 166 1.85 11.17 -1.06
CA LEU A 166 2.38 11.07 -2.43
C LEU A 166 3.87 11.36 -2.53
N VAL A 167 4.36 12.38 -1.82
CA VAL A 167 5.79 12.73 -1.78
C VAL A 167 6.63 11.57 -1.23
N GLN A 168 6.17 10.93 -0.16
CA GLN A 168 6.86 9.78 0.41
C GLN A 168 6.80 8.57 -0.53
N SER A 169 5.60 8.28 -1.06
CA SER A 169 5.37 7.16 -1.98
C SER A 169 6.28 7.21 -3.21
N LEU A 170 6.27 8.34 -3.92
CA LEU A 170 7.09 8.53 -5.12
C LEU A 170 8.59 8.43 -4.81
N ALA A 171 9.02 8.92 -3.64
CA ALA A 171 10.42 8.80 -3.22
C ALA A 171 10.83 7.35 -2.93
N LEU A 172 9.96 6.56 -2.28
CA LEU A 172 10.20 5.13 -2.00
C LEU A 172 10.29 4.30 -3.28
N MET A 173 9.51 4.65 -4.30
CA MET A 173 9.52 3.94 -5.59
C MET A 173 10.79 4.17 -6.40
N HIS A 174 11.60 5.19 -6.10
CA HIS A 174 12.83 5.53 -6.82
C HIS A 174 12.65 5.74 -8.34
N ASP A 175 11.44 6.06 -8.77
CA ASP A 175 11.13 6.27 -10.19
C ASP A 175 11.39 7.73 -10.60
N PRO A 176 12.23 8.00 -11.62
CA PRO A 176 12.54 9.35 -12.07
C PRO A 176 11.34 10.17 -12.51
N ARG A 177 10.22 9.55 -12.92
CA ARG A 177 8.97 10.23 -13.28
C ARG A 177 8.39 11.01 -12.10
N GLY A 178 8.66 10.58 -10.87
CA GLY A 178 8.24 11.27 -9.65
C GLY A 178 9.09 12.48 -9.27
N PHE A 179 10.27 12.66 -9.88
CA PHE A 179 11.21 13.68 -9.41
C PHE A 179 10.66 15.11 -9.55
N GLU A 180 10.09 15.42 -10.72
CA GLU A 180 9.54 16.73 -11.04
C GLU A 180 8.38 17.16 -10.12
N PRO A 181 7.31 16.37 -9.92
CA PRO A 181 6.26 16.74 -8.98
C PRO A 181 6.74 16.84 -7.53
N VAL A 182 7.69 16.01 -7.10
CA VAL A 182 8.28 16.11 -5.75
C VAL A 182 9.14 17.39 -5.63
N PHE A 183 9.86 17.77 -6.68
CA PHE A 183 10.59 19.05 -6.74
C PHE A 183 9.64 20.23 -6.56
N TYR A 184 8.55 20.29 -7.31
CA TYR A 184 7.55 21.36 -7.15
C TYR A 184 6.90 21.34 -5.76
N ALA A 185 6.63 20.16 -5.19
CA ALA A 185 6.10 20.06 -3.84
C ALA A 185 7.07 20.63 -2.77
N SER A 186 8.38 20.64 -3.06
CA SER A 186 9.42 21.19 -2.18
C SER A 186 9.41 22.72 -2.09
N ILE A 187 8.86 23.40 -3.09
CA ILE A 187 8.82 24.87 -3.21
C ILE A 187 7.39 25.45 -3.31
N GLY A 188 6.37 24.59 -3.38
CA GLY A 188 4.98 24.96 -3.60
C GLY A 188 4.27 25.64 -2.42
N TRP A 189 2.94 25.70 -2.53
CA TRP A 189 2.06 26.45 -1.64
C TRP A 189 1.92 25.87 -0.22
N TYR A 190 2.27 24.59 -0.02
CA TYR A 190 2.05 23.85 1.23
C TYR A 190 2.57 24.58 2.49
N GLY A 191 1.78 24.55 3.54
CA GLY A 191 2.09 25.08 4.87
C GLY A 191 3.13 24.27 5.63
N PRO A 192 3.54 24.76 6.83
CA PRO A 192 4.54 24.09 7.66
C PRO A 192 3.98 22.87 8.43
N GLU A 193 2.68 22.81 8.68
CA GLU A 193 2.05 21.84 9.59
C GLU A 193 2.25 20.39 9.15
N ARG A 194 1.98 20.08 7.86
CA ARG A 194 2.19 18.74 7.32
C ARG A 194 3.61 18.49 6.83
N LYS A 195 4.49 19.50 6.87
CA LYS A 195 5.91 19.41 6.49
C LYS A 195 6.17 18.92 5.07
N VAL A 196 5.20 19.00 4.15
CA VAL A 196 5.33 18.54 2.74
C VAL A 196 6.61 19.06 2.09
N LYS A 197 6.85 20.38 2.19
CA LYS A 197 8.05 21.02 1.62
C LYS A 197 9.35 20.46 2.20
N GLN A 198 9.40 20.29 3.52
CA GLN A 198 10.59 19.84 4.23
C GLN A 198 10.91 18.38 3.88
N THR A 199 9.88 17.54 3.87
CA THR A 199 9.97 16.14 3.48
C THR A 199 10.41 16.00 2.02
N ALA A 200 9.81 16.73 1.09
CA ALA A 200 10.19 16.73 -0.32
C ALA A 200 11.67 17.15 -0.51
N LYS A 201 12.11 18.26 0.11
CA LYS A 201 13.51 18.71 0.06
C LYS A 201 14.49 17.66 0.57
N LYS A 202 14.13 16.92 1.63
CA LYS A 202 14.94 15.85 2.18
C LYS A 202 15.03 14.68 1.19
N LEU A 203 13.88 14.23 0.67
CA LEU A 203 13.78 13.03 -0.15
C LEU A 203 14.37 13.20 -1.56
N LEU A 204 14.31 14.40 -2.15
CA LEU A 204 14.93 14.68 -3.45
C LEU A 204 16.43 14.35 -3.51
N ARG A 205 17.11 14.37 -2.36
CA ARG A 205 18.55 14.06 -2.27
C ARG A 205 18.87 12.59 -2.49
N THR A 206 17.89 11.71 -2.33
CA THR A 206 18.07 10.24 -2.35
C THR A 206 17.07 9.54 -3.28
N MET A 207 16.13 10.28 -3.85
CA MET A 207 15.06 9.73 -4.70
C MET A 207 15.62 9.12 -5.99
N VAL A 208 16.56 9.80 -6.65
CA VAL A 208 17.26 9.33 -7.84
C VAL A 208 18.78 9.40 -7.64
N PRO A 209 19.58 8.47 -8.21
CA PRO A 209 21.03 8.50 -8.07
C PRO A 209 21.69 9.72 -8.71
N ASP A 210 21.20 10.15 -9.87
CA ASP A 210 21.67 11.33 -10.61
C ASP A 210 20.45 12.14 -11.12
N PRO A 211 20.17 13.32 -10.56
CA PRO A 211 19.05 14.15 -10.96
C PRO A 211 19.35 15.09 -12.14
N THR A 212 20.52 15.00 -12.78
CA THR A 212 20.98 15.99 -13.78
C THR A 212 19.95 16.20 -14.90
N ASP A 213 19.48 15.13 -15.54
CA ASP A 213 18.50 15.23 -16.63
C ASP A 213 17.15 15.76 -16.15
N ASN A 214 16.71 15.35 -14.96
CA ASN A 214 15.49 15.86 -14.35
C ASN A 214 15.57 17.38 -14.09
N LEU A 215 16.69 17.85 -13.56
CA LEU A 215 16.92 19.27 -13.29
C LEU A 215 17.03 20.08 -14.57
N ILE A 216 17.72 19.58 -15.60
CA ILE A 216 17.80 20.22 -16.92
C ILE A 216 16.38 20.40 -17.48
N LYS A 217 15.56 19.35 -17.45
CA LYS A 217 14.17 19.41 -17.92
C LYS A 217 13.34 20.47 -17.19
N ILE A 218 13.49 20.57 -15.86
CA ILE A 218 12.81 21.59 -15.06
C ILE A 218 13.27 23.00 -15.42
N ILE A 219 14.57 23.21 -15.63
CA ILE A 219 15.10 24.53 -16.00
C ILE A 219 14.57 24.94 -17.39
N GLN A 220 14.56 24.01 -18.34
CA GLN A 220 14.09 24.25 -19.71
C GLN A 220 12.58 24.52 -19.79
N SER A 221 11.77 24.00 -18.87
CA SER A 221 10.33 24.27 -18.85
C SER A 221 9.97 25.64 -18.27
N GLN A 222 10.94 26.35 -17.68
CA GLN A 222 10.77 27.69 -17.07
C GLN A 222 11.28 28.83 -17.97
N THR A 223 11.93 28.51 -19.10
CA THR A 223 12.42 29.45 -20.12
C THR A 223 11.51 29.46 -21.34
#